data_AF-A0A8J7NES4-F1
#
_entry.id   AF-A0A8J7NES4-F1
#
_cell.length_a   1.000
_cell.length_b   1.000
_cell.length_c   1.000
_cell.angle_alpha   90.00
_cell.angle_beta   90.00
_cell.angle_gamma   90.00
#
_symmetry.space_group_name_H-M   'P 1'
#
loop_
_entity.id
_entity.type
_entity.pdbx_description
1 polymer ?
#
loop_
_entity_poly.entity_id
_entity_poly.type
_entity_poly.pdbx_seq_one_letter_code
_entity_poly.pdbx_strand_id
1 'polypeptide(L)'
;MVVLKGIPPIISPDLLYALAKMGHGDELVLADANFPTSSTCRCGPAEIRADGLRIPELLGAILKLFPLDTYVPCPAAVMDVVDSDKQKGVEVHVWDVYQELLHQAGSDVSELIL
;
A
#
# COMPACT_ATOMS: atom_id res chain seq x y z
N MET A 1 12.41 3.72 -11.21
CA MET A 1 13.40 2.92 -10.47
C MET A 1 14.58 3.81 -10.09
N VAL A 2 15.26 3.49 -8.99
CA VAL A 2 16.45 4.21 -8.49
C VAL A 2 17.64 3.26 -8.33
N VAL A 3 18.85 3.80 -8.32
CA VAL A 3 20.09 3.05 -8.06
C VAL A 3 20.83 3.71 -6.91
N LEU A 4 20.39 3.42 -5.68
CA LEU A 4 20.92 4.00 -4.45
C LEU A 4 21.17 2.89 -3.42
N LYS A 5 22.29 2.99 -2.68
CA LYS A 5 22.64 2.00 -1.66
C LYS A 5 21.61 2.03 -0.53
N GLY A 6 21.06 0.86 -0.18
CA GLY A 6 20.08 0.70 0.90
C GLY A 6 18.63 1.04 0.51
N ILE A 7 18.37 1.45 -0.74
CA ILE A 7 17.02 1.78 -1.22
C ILE A 7 16.58 0.71 -2.23
N PRO A 8 15.38 0.11 -2.09
CA PRO A 8 14.88 -0.86 -3.06
C PRO A 8 14.77 -0.25 -4.47
N PRO A 9 15.32 -0.91 -5.51
CA PRO A 9 15.43 -0.30 -6.84
C PRO A 9 14.08 -0.09 -7.53
N ILE A 10 13.05 -0.83 -7.14
CA ILE A 10 11.69 -0.71 -7.72
C ILE A 10 11.01 0.61 -7.34
N ILE A 11 11.47 1.28 -6.27
CA ILE A 11 10.98 2.61 -5.90
C ILE A 11 11.37 3.61 -6.99
N SER A 12 10.40 4.36 -7.51
CA SER A 12 10.66 5.45 -8.46
C SER A 12 11.19 6.69 -7.72
N PRO A 13 11.92 7.60 -8.40
CA PRO A 13 12.33 8.86 -7.80
C PRO A 13 11.14 9.66 -7.23
N ASP A 14 10.01 9.67 -7.95
CA ASP A 14 8.81 10.39 -7.52
C ASP A 14 8.16 9.76 -6.29
N LEU A 15 8.12 8.42 -6.22
CA LEU A 15 7.63 7.71 -5.04
C LEU A 15 8.56 7.94 -3.83
N LEU A 16 9.87 7.89 -4.02
CA LEU A 16 10.83 8.18 -2.96
C LEU A 16 10.66 9.62 -2.43
N TYR A 17 10.46 10.59 -3.34
CA TYR A 17 10.19 11.97 -2.98
C TYR A 17 8.88 12.11 -2.19
N ALA A 18 7.81 11.43 -2.60
CA ALA A 18 6.55 11.45 -1.87
C ALA A 18 6.69 10.86 -0.46
N LEU A 19 7.30 9.69 -0.32
CA LEU A 19 7.56 9.05 0.98
C LEU A 19 8.38 9.96 1.90
N ALA A 20 9.39 10.66 1.37
CA ALA A 20 10.23 11.58 2.14
C ALA A 20 9.51 12.87 2.56
N LYS A 21 8.42 13.24 1.88
CA LYS A 21 7.63 14.45 2.16
C LYS A 21 6.49 14.18 3.15
N MET A 22 6.03 12.93 3.24
CA MET A 22 4.95 12.53 4.17
C MET A 22 5.38 12.73 5.63
N GLY A 23 4.46 13.26 6.43
CA GLY A 23 4.59 13.41 7.87
C GLY A 23 3.87 12.30 8.64
N HIS A 24 3.90 12.39 9.97
CA HIS A 24 3.14 11.49 10.83
C HIS A 24 1.63 11.66 10.61
N GLY A 25 0.93 10.55 10.37
CA GLY A 25 -0.51 10.52 10.08
C GLY A 25 -0.86 10.74 8.60
N ASP A 26 0.10 11.02 7.72
CA ASP A 26 -0.16 11.01 6.28
C ASP A 26 -0.33 9.57 5.77
N GLU A 27 -1.24 9.39 4.83
CA GLU A 27 -1.62 8.08 4.31
C GLU A 27 -1.18 7.90 2.84
N LEU A 28 -0.92 6.65 2.46
CA LEU A 28 -0.56 6.25 1.10
C LEU A 28 -1.50 5.14 0.61
N VAL A 29 -2.06 5.32 -0.58
CA VAL A 29 -2.89 4.30 -1.24
C VAL A 29 -2.09 3.54 -2.29
N LEU A 30 -2.00 2.22 -2.16
CA LEU A 30 -1.52 1.33 -3.21
C LEU A 30 -2.72 0.82 -4.03
N ALA A 31 -3.01 1.53 -5.11
CA ALA A 31 -4.15 1.26 -5.98
C ALA A 31 -3.89 0.06 -6.91
N ASP A 32 -4.87 -0.84 -7.04
CA ASP A 32 -4.86 -1.88 -8.07
C ASP A 32 -5.19 -1.32 -9.47
N ALA A 33 -5.15 -2.19 -10.48
CA ALA A 33 -5.39 -1.80 -11.87
C ALA A 33 -6.83 -1.35 -12.17
N ASN A 34 -7.79 -1.71 -11.33
CA ASN A 34 -9.21 -1.39 -11.48
C ASN A 34 -9.62 -0.16 -10.64
N PHE A 35 -8.78 0.26 -9.69
CA PHE A 35 -9.05 1.41 -8.85
C PHE A 35 -9.15 2.70 -9.68
N PRO A 36 -10.12 3.58 -9.41
CA PRO A 36 -10.36 4.78 -10.21
C PRO A 36 -9.37 5.93 -9.89
N THR A 37 -8.07 5.65 -9.96
CA THR A 37 -6.96 6.55 -9.57
C THR A 37 -7.11 7.94 -10.19
N SER A 38 -7.39 8.03 -11.50
CA SER A 38 -7.45 9.32 -12.19
C SER A 38 -8.54 10.26 -11.65
N SER A 39 -9.70 9.73 -11.28
CA SER A 39 -10.75 10.55 -10.66
C SER A 39 -10.45 10.85 -9.20
N THR A 40 -9.90 9.90 -8.45
CA THR A 40 -9.56 10.08 -7.03
C THR A 40 -8.48 11.15 -6.84
N CYS A 41 -7.42 11.12 -7.65
CA CYS A 41 -6.32 12.09 -7.56
C CYS A 41 -6.70 13.51 -7.99
N ARG A 42 -7.76 13.68 -8.79
CA ARG A 42 -8.31 15.03 -9.07
C ARG A 42 -8.88 15.71 -7.82
N CYS A 43 -9.20 14.95 -6.78
CA CYS A 43 -9.79 15.45 -5.55
C CYS A 43 -8.76 15.83 -4.48
N GLY A 44 -7.45 15.70 -4.74
CA GLY A 44 -6.42 16.11 -3.78
C GLY A 44 -5.10 15.34 -3.84
N PRO A 45 -5.09 13.99 -3.75
CA PRO A 45 -3.84 13.24 -3.60
C PRO A 45 -3.01 13.25 -4.89
N ALA A 46 -1.69 13.23 -4.73
CA ALA A 46 -0.77 13.14 -5.87
C ALA A 46 -0.89 11.77 -6.56
N GLU A 47 -0.96 11.77 -7.89
CA GLU A 47 -0.93 10.55 -8.70
C GLU A 47 0.52 10.16 -9.01
N ILE A 48 0.93 8.96 -8.60
CA ILE A 48 2.25 8.38 -8.91
C ILE A 48 2.04 7.05 -9.62
N ARG A 49 2.61 6.95 -10.83
CA ARG A 49 2.47 5.76 -11.67
C ARG A 49 3.53 4.71 -11.32
N ALA A 50 3.08 3.48 -11.14
CA ALA A 50 3.89 2.30 -10.85
C ALA A 50 3.49 1.12 -11.73
N ASP A 51 3.10 1.41 -12.98
CA ASP A 51 2.69 0.40 -13.96
C ASP A 51 3.74 -0.71 -14.11
N GLY A 52 3.28 -1.95 -14.22
CA GLY A 52 4.14 -3.12 -14.35
C GLY A 52 4.69 -3.69 -13.05
N LEU A 53 4.37 -3.08 -11.89
CA LEU A 53 4.70 -3.63 -10.57
C LEU A 53 3.47 -4.29 -9.92
N ARG A 54 3.71 -5.34 -9.13
CA ARG A 54 2.67 -5.95 -8.29
C ARG A 54 2.67 -5.29 -6.92
N ILE A 55 1.48 -5.12 -6.33
CA ILE A 55 1.33 -4.50 -5.00
C ILE A 55 2.16 -5.21 -3.93
N PRO A 56 2.22 -6.56 -3.82
CA PRO A 56 3.08 -7.21 -2.82
C PRO A 56 4.56 -6.82 -2.90
N GLU A 57 5.11 -6.72 -4.12
CA GLU A 57 6.51 -6.32 -4.34
C GLU A 57 6.72 -4.86 -3.92
N LEU A 58 5.80 -3.98 -4.33
CA LEU A 58 5.86 -2.56 -4.03
C LEU A 58 5.67 -2.28 -2.53
N LEU A 59 4.69 -2.92 -1.88
CA LEU A 59 4.44 -2.84 -0.44
C LEU A 59 5.69 -3.27 0.35
N GLY A 60 6.26 -4.43 0.04
CA GLY A 60 7.48 -4.91 0.69
C GLY A 60 8.69 -3.99 0.51
N ALA A 61 8.76 -3.24 -0.60
CA ALA A 61 9.79 -2.22 -0.79
C ALA A 61 9.51 -0.93 0.00
N ILE A 62 8.25 -0.48 0.04
CA ILE A 62 7.84 0.72 0.78
C ILE A 62 8.06 0.53 2.28
N LEU A 63 7.66 -0.63 2.85
CA LEU A 63 7.78 -0.92 4.28
C LEU A 63 9.23 -0.92 4.80
N LYS A 64 10.24 -1.03 3.92
CA LYS A 64 11.65 -0.88 4.32
C LYS A 64 12.05 0.57 4.61
N LEU A 65 11.25 1.54 4.15
CA LEU A 65 11.52 2.97 4.25
C LEU A 65 10.43 3.72 5.01
N PHE A 66 9.21 3.18 5.06
CA PHE A 66 8.02 3.84 5.56
C PHE A 66 7.59 3.24 6.91
N PRO A 67 7.78 3.94 8.04
CA PRO A 67 7.33 3.47 9.34
C PRO A 67 5.80 3.55 9.44
N LEU A 68 5.17 2.48 9.90
CA LEU A 68 3.73 2.45 10.16
C LEU A 68 3.40 3.12 11.49
N ASP A 69 2.21 3.71 11.56
CA ASP A 69 1.75 4.40 12.75
C ASP A 69 1.40 3.40 13.88
N THR A 70 2.06 3.54 15.02
CA THR A 70 1.86 2.69 16.21
C THR A 70 0.85 3.26 17.21
N TYR A 71 0.32 4.46 16.96
CA TYR A 71 -0.68 5.12 17.83
C TYR A 71 -2.11 4.79 17.42
N VAL A 72 -2.30 4.11 16.30
CA VAL A 72 -3.59 3.64 15.81
C VAL A 72 -3.70 2.12 15.93
N PRO A 73 -4.90 1.56 16.15
CA PRO A 73 -5.08 0.11 16.24
C PRO A 73 -4.67 -0.63 14.96
N CYS A 74 -4.96 -0.03 13.80
CA CYS A 74 -4.64 -0.63 12.50
C CYS A 74 -4.15 0.46 11.52
N PRO A 75 -2.84 0.51 11.23
CA PRO A 75 -2.24 1.47 10.28
C PRO A 75 -2.35 1.03 8.81
N ALA A 76 -3.07 -0.05 8.51
CA ALA A 76 -3.29 -0.56 7.16
C ALA A 76 -4.73 -1.05 7.00
N ALA A 77 -5.33 -0.72 5.85
CA ALA A 77 -6.71 -1.04 5.51
C ALA A 77 -6.80 -1.54 4.06
N VAL A 78 -7.82 -2.34 3.77
CA VAL A 78 -8.16 -2.81 2.42
C VAL A 78 -9.63 -2.55 2.14
N MET A 79 -10.00 -2.53 0.86
CA MET A 79 -11.41 -2.40 0.48
C MET A 79 -12.13 -3.72 0.68
N ASP A 80 -13.27 -3.70 1.37
CA ASP A 80 -14.13 -4.87 1.51
C ASP A 80 -14.68 -5.38 0.18
N VAL A 81 -14.95 -6.69 0.13
CA VAL A 81 -15.63 -7.31 -0.99
C VAL A 81 -17.10 -6.91 -0.96
N VAL A 82 -17.63 -6.48 -2.11
CA VAL A 82 -19.05 -6.15 -2.26
C VAL A 82 -19.94 -7.38 -2.02
N ASP A 83 -21.14 -7.17 -1.49
CA ASP A 83 -22.05 -8.28 -1.12
C ASP A 83 -22.32 -9.27 -2.26
N SER A 84 -22.41 -8.78 -3.49
CA SER A 84 -22.62 -9.63 -4.66
C SER A 84 -21.46 -10.58 -4.93
N ASP A 85 -20.24 -10.21 -4.58
CA ASP A 85 -19.06 -11.05 -4.77
C ASP A 85 -18.81 -11.95 -3.56
N LYS A 86 -19.19 -11.50 -2.35
CA LYS A 86 -19.31 -12.37 -1.17
C LYS A 86 -20.29 -13.52 -1.41
N GLN A 87 -21.46 -13.22 -1.99
CA GLN A 87 -22.47 -14.23 -2.34
C GLN A 87 -21.98 -15.24 -3.39
N LYS A 88 -21.05 -14.83 -4.26
CA LYS A 88 -20.40 -15.73 -5.23
C LYS A 88 -19.25 -16.54 -4.63
N GLY A 89 -18.88 -16.28 -3.37
CA GLY A 89 -17.72 -16.91 -2.74
C GLY A 89 -16.40 -16.48 -3.37
N VAL A 90 -16.29 -15.22 -3.80
CA VAL A 90 -15.01 -14.68 -4.31
C VAL A 90 -14.02 -14.59 -3.15
N GLU A 91 -12.91 -15.31 -3.27
CA GLU A 91 -11.82 -15.29 -2.28
C GLU A 91 -10.74 -14.29 -2.70
N VAL A 92 -10.19 -13.55 -1.72
CA VAL A 92 -9.16 -12.51 -1.94
C VAL A 92 -7.84 -12.93 -1.28
N HIS A 93 -7.16 -13.90 -1.88
CA HIS A 93 -5.91 -14.47 -1.34
C HIS A 93 -4.75 -13.47 -1.20
N VAL A 94 -4.81 -12.31 -1.83
CA VAL A 94 -3.73 -11.33 -1.75
C VAL A 94 -3.65 -10.66 -0.37
N TRP A 95 -4.75 -10.67 0.40
CA TRP A 95 -4.77 -10.10 1.75
C TRP A 95 -3.84 -10.85 2.71
N ASP A 96 -3.76 -12.18 2.59
CA ASP A 96 -2.83 -12.99 3.40
C ASP A 96 -1.37 -12.56 3.18
N VAL A 97 -1.02 -12.27 1.92
CA VAL A 97 0.33 -11.79 1.55
C VAL A 97 0.59 -10.40 2.13
N TYR A 98 -0.40 -9.52 2.14
CA TYR A 98 -0.26 -8.19 2.74
C TYR A 98 -0.06 -8.28 4.26
N GLN A 99 -0.82 -9.14 4.95
CA GLN A 99 -0.66 -9.37 6.38
C GLN A 99 0.74 -9.90 6.71
N GLU A 100 1.25 -10.88 5.96
CA GLU A 100 2.60 -11.41 6.15
C GLU A 100 3.67 -10.31 6.00
N LEU A 101 3.55 -9.46 4.98
CA LEU A 101 4.48 -8.35 4.75
C LEU A 101 4.44 -7.31 5.88
N LEU A 102 3.25 -7.01 6.41
CA LEU A 102 3.07 -6.09 7.53
C LEU A 102 3.68 -6.65 8.83
N HIS A 103 3.49 -7.95 9.10
CA HIS A 103 4.13 -8.62 10.24
C HIS A 103 5.66 -8.61 10.14
N GLN A 104 6.20 -8.90 8.96
CA GLN A 104 7.65 -8.84 8.71
C GLN A 104 8.23 -7.43 8.90
N ALA A 105 7.42 -6.39 8.70
CA ALA A 105 7.80 -4.99 8.93
C ALA A 105 7.68 -4.55 10.40
N GLY A 106 7.31 -5.45 11.32
CA GLY A 106 7.18 -5.17 12.74
C GLY A 106 5.84 -4.57 13.15
N SER A 107 4.81 -4.72 12.32
CA SER A 107 3.44 -4.32 12.65
C SER A 107 2.71 -5.49 13.32
N ASP A 108 2.24 -5.32 14.55
CA ASP A 108 1.44 -6.33 15.29
C ASP A 108 -0.04 -6.37 14.83
N VAL A 109 -0.30 -6.03 13.57
CA VAL A 109 -1.66 -5.95 13.03
C VAL A 109 -2.18 -7.37 12.84
N SER A 110 -3.06 -7.81 13.73
CA SER A 110 -3.67 -9.13 13.65
C SER A 110 -4.58 -9.29 12.43
N GLU A 111 -5.23 -8.21 11.99
CA GLU A 111 -6.18 -8.21 10.87
C GLU A 111 -6.16 -6.87 10.12
N LEU A 112 -6.30 -6.90 8.79
CA LEU A 112 -6.51 -5.70 7.99
C LEU A 112 -7.94 -5.20 8.23
N ILE A 113 -8.13 -3.90 8.48
CA ILE A 113 -9.49 -3.34 8.60
C ILE A 113 -10.11 -3.21 7.22
N LEU A 114 -11.39 -3.58 7.15
CA LEU A 114 -12.32 -3.42 6.02
C LEU A 114 -13.15 -2.15 6.16
#